data_AF-A0A7X3Z714-F1
#
_entry.id   AF-A0A7X3Z714-F1
#
_cell.length_a   1.000
_cell.length_b   1.000
_cell.length_c   1.000
_cell.angle_alpha   90.00
_cell.angle_beta   90.00
_cell.angle_gamma   90.00
#
_symmetry.space_group_name_H-M   'P 1'
#
loop_
_entity.id
_entity.type
_entity.pdbx_description
1 polymer ?
#
loop_
_entity_poly.entity_id
_entity_poly.type
_entity_poly.pdbx_seq_one_letter_code
_entity_poly.pdbx_strand_id
1 'polypeptide(L)'
;TGKPSAPDYRAGIEAVARRGNARFVVDGMTAANTLGLTNAVPAKIEVLVDARLKPIRLGNQRIVFKHAAPSRLYWAGRPGMYLVQALRWVQDAMQSETERAKVDRTIRKLLTDKKNGPKLTEDLRIGLSAMPIWMQEILREPVMSAGAERDT
;
A
#
# COMPACT_ATOMS: atom_id res chain seq x y z
N THR A 1 -3.69 19.09 -24.55
CA THR A 1 -5.04 18.71 -24.05
C THR A 1 -4.89 17.72 -22.91
N GLY A 2 -4.77 18.21 -21.67
CA GLY A 2 -4.48 17.39 -20.50
C GLY A 2 -5.72 16.64 -20.03
N LYS A 3 -5.75 15.32 -20.21
CA LYS A 3 -6.78 14.44 -19.64
C LYS A 3 -6.93 14.77 -18.15
N PRO A 4 -8.16 14.89 -17.61
CA PRO A 4 -8.33 15.09 -16.18
C PRO A 4 -7.69 13.90 -15.49
N SER A 5 -6.63 14.15 -14.70
CA SER A 5 -6.07 13.15 -13.80
C SER A 5 -7.23 12.53 -13.04
N ALA A 6 -7.28 11.19 -12.97
CA ALA A 6 -8.28 10.51 -12.17
C ALA A 6 -8.38 11.19 -10.79
N PRO A 7 -9.60 11.35 -10.23
CA PRO A 7 -9.79 11.98 -8.93
C PRO A 7 -8.77 11.40 -7.96
N ASP A 8 -8.01 12.27 -7.27
CA ASP A 8 -7.03 11.80 -6.30
C ASP A 8 -7.78 11.32 -5.05
N TYR A 9 -8.24 10.07 -5.11
CA TYR A 9 -8.93 9.43 -4.00
C TYR A 9 -8.06 9.36 -2.75
N ARG A 10 -6.72 9.39 -2.90
CA ARG A 10 -5.80 9.40 -1.77
C ARG A 10 -5.91 10.73 -1.03
N ALA A 11 -5.84 11.85 -1.74
CA ALA A 11 -6.05 13.17 -1.15
C ALA A 11 -7.43 13.28 -0.46
N GLY A 12 -8.48 12.70 -1.06
CA GLY A 12 -9.81 12.65 -0.45
C GLY A 12 -9.86 11.83 0.84
N ILE A 13 -9.27 10.63 0.85
CA ILE A 13 -9.16 9.76 2.03
C ILE A 13 -8.35 10.46 3.14
N GLU A 14 -7.19 11.00 2.80
CA GLU A 14 -6.29 11.69 3.72
C GLU A 14 -6.96 12.92 4.35
N ALA A 15 -7.67 13.72 3.56
CA ALA A 15 -8.38 14.89 4.06
C ALA A 15 -9.49 14.52 5.07
N VAL A 16 -10.28 13.48 4.78
CA VAL A 16 -11.34 13.01 5.69
C VAL A 16 -10.75 12.37 6.95
N ALA A 17 -9.74 11.53 6.81
CA ALA A 17 -9.07 10.89 7.94
C ALA A 17 -8.42 11.93 8.87
N ARG A 18 -7.74 12.95 8.30
CA ARG A 18 -7.15 14.05 9.06
C ARG A 18 -8.20 14.86 9.83
N ARG A 19 -9.35 15.16 9.21
CA ARG A 19 -10.46 15.86 9.89
C ARG A 19 -11.03 15.06 11.06
N GLY A 20 -11.06 13.73 10.93
CA GLY A 20 -11.57 12.83 11.96
C GLY A 20 -10.52 12.35 12.98
N ASN A 21 -9.27 12.82 12.89
CA ASN A 21 -8.13 12.30 13.63
C ASN A 21 -8.04 10.76 13.61
N ALA A 22 -8.28 10.18 12.43
CA ALA A 22 -8.40 8.74 12.24
C ALA A 22 -7.15 8.17 11.58
N ARG A 23 -6.70 7.01 12.06
CA ARG A 23 -5.73 6.17 11.34
C ARG A 23 -6.47 5.36 10.29
N PHE A 24 -5.83 5.14 9.14
CA PHE A 24 -6.46 4.40 8.06
C PHE A 24 -5.51 3.47 7.33
N VAL A 25 -6.08 2.42 6.72
CA VAL A 25 -5.42 1.51 5.78
C VAL A 25 -6.36 1.26 4.59
N VAL A 26 -5.84 1.42 3.38
CA VAL A 26 -6.61 1.15 2.14
C VAL A 26 -6.72 -0.34 1.85
N ASP A 27 -7.74 -0.76 1.10
CA ASP A 27 -7.85 -2.12 0.61
C ASP A 27 -6.70 -2.51 -0.35
N GLY A 28 -6.49 -3.82 -0.49
CA GLY A 28 -5.37 -4.36 -1.25
C GLY A 28 -5.46 -4.11 -2.77
N MET A 29 -6.66 -4.10 -3.36
CA MET A 29 -6.83 -3.82 -4.79
C MET A 29 -6.47 -2.36 -5.10
N THR A 30 -6.96 -1.43 -4.28
CA THR A 30 -6.61 0.00 -4.37
C THR A 30 -5.11 0.20 -4.21
N ALA A 31 -4.48 -0.49 -3.27
CA ALA A 31 -3.04 -0.43 -3.07
C ALA A 31 -2.26 -1.02 -4.26
N ALA A 32 -2.67 -2.17 -4.78
CA ALA A 32 -2.07 -2.80 -5.95
C ALA A 32 -2.21 -1.93 -7.20
N ASN A 33 -3.34 -1.26 -7.39
CA ASN A 33 -3.51 -0.31 -8.49
C ASN A 33 -2.59 0.91 -8.33
N THR A 34 -2.49 1.45 -7.11
CA THR A 34 -1.58 2.57 -6.79
C THR A 34 -0.13 2.24 -7.14
N LEU A 35 0.31 1.00 -6.94
CA LEU A 35 1.67 0.54 -7.23
C LEU A 35 1.87 0.01 -8.65
N GLY A 36 0.82 0.01 -9.50
CA GLY A 36 0.90 -0.49 -10.87
C GLY A 36 0.95 -2.02 -10.99
N LEU A 37 0.63 -2.75 -9.91
CA LEU A 37 0.51 -4.20 -9.95
C LEU A 37 -0.78 -4.65 -10.67
N THR A 38 -1.79 -3.79 -10.73
CA THR A 38 -3.01 -3.99 -11.51
C THR A 38 -3.49 -2.71 -12.20
N ASN A 39 -4.11 -2.85 -13.36
CA ASN A 39 -4.77 -1.77 -14.09
C ASN A 39 -6.26 -1.66 -13.76
N ALA A 40 -6.79 -2.54 -12.91
CA ALA A 40 -8.18 -2.50 -12.47
C ALA A 40 -8.43 -1.24 -11.62
N VAL A 41 -9.33 -0.37 -12.07
CA VAL A 41 -9.77 0.81 -11.33
C VAL A 41 -11.03 0.46 -10.54
N PRO A 42 -11.00 0.49 -9.20
CA PRO A 42 -12.17 0.10 -8.40
C PRO A 42 -13.26 1.17 -8.45
N ALA A 43 -14.51 0.74 -8.66
CA ALA A 43 -15.69 1.61 -8.49
C ALA A 43 -16.01 1.87 -7.00
N LYS A 44 -15.60 0.95 -6.13
CA LYS A 44 -15.75 1.04 -4.67
C LYS A 44 -14.40 0.79 -4.01
N ILE A 45 -13.97 1.75 -3.20
CA ILE A 45 -12.74 1.69 -2.41
C ILE A 45 -13.14 1.46 -0.96
N GLU A 46 -12.53 0.48 -0.30
CA GLU A 46 -12.76 0.21 1.12
C GLU A 46 -11.54 0.66 1.92
N VAL A 47 -11.80 1.41 3.00
CA VAL A 47 -10.76 1.96 3.87
C VAL A 47 -11.04 1.51 5.28
N LEU A 48 -10.12 0.77 5.88
CA LEU A 48 -10.17 0.42 7.30
C LEU A 48 -9.75 1.62 8.12
N VAL A 49 -10.50 1.93 9.19
CA VAL A 49 -10.25 3.09 10.06
C VAL A 49 -10.56 2.77 11.53
N ASP A 50 -9.97 3.50 12.47
CA ASP A 50 -10.30 3.41 13.90
C ASP A 50 -11.35 4.45 14.37
N ALA A 51 -11.98 5.14 13.43
CA ALA A 51 -13.02 6.13 13.70
C ALA A 51 -14.29 5.88 12.88
N ARG A 52 -15.40 6.48 13.30
CA ARG A 52 -16.64 6.48 12.51
C ARG A 52 -16.61 7.63 11.51
N LEU A 53 -16.35 7.31 10.24
CA LEU A 53 -16.31 8.28 9.14
C LEU A 53 -17.46 8.03 8.16
N LYS A 54 -18.04 9.10 7.61
CA LYS A 54 -19.08 8.99 6.59
C LYS A 54 -18.47 8.61 5.24
N PRO A 55 -19.09 7.72 4.44
CA PRO A 55 -18.67 7.45 3.08
C PRO A 55 -18.64 8.73 2.23
N ILE A 56 -17.71 8.80 1.29
CA ILE A 56 -17.61 9.92 0.33
C ILE A 56 -17.66 9.40 -1.10
N ARG A 57 -17.98 10.30 -2.04
CA ARG A 57 -17.94 10.03 -3.49
C ARG A 57 -16.91 10.96 -4.13
N LEU A 58 -16.11 10.41 -5.04
CA LEU A 58 -15.15 11.15 -5.86
C LEU A 58 -15.33 10.71 -7.31
N GLY A 59 -15.95 11.56 -8.12
CA GLY A 59 -16.41 11.16 -9.45
C GLY A 59 -17.29 9.90 -9.38
N ASN A 60 -16.90 8.86 -10.13
CA ASN A 60 -17.62 7.58 -10.18
C ASN A 60 -17.18 6.59 -9.08
N GLN A 61 -16.23 6.96 -8.23
CA GLN A 61 -15.73 6.09 -7.16
C GLN A 61 -16.44 6.39 -5.83
N ARG A 62 -16.83 5.34 -5.12
CA ARG A 62 -17.38 5.41 -3.77
C ARG A 62 -16.33 4.92 -2.76
N ILE A 63 -15.99 5.77 -1.79
CA ILE A 63 -15.09 5.41 -0.70
C ILE A 63 -15.93 5.08 0.53
N VAL A 64 -15.76 3.87 1.06
CA VAL A 64 -16.46 3.37 2.24
C VAL A 64 -15.46 3.14 3.36
N PHE A 65 -15.67 3.82 4.48
CA PHE A 65 -14.88 3.65 5.68
C PHE A 65 -15.48 2.54 6.55
N LYS A 66 -14.67 1.56 6.91
CA LYS A 66 -15.04 0.43 7.78
C LYS A 66 -14.23 0.50 9.06
N HIS A 67 -14.93 0.44 10.19
CA HIS A 67 -14.25 0.39 11.48
C HIS A 67 -13.40 -0.89 11.61
N ALA A 68 -12.18 -0.75 12.13
CA ALA A 68 -11.24 -1.86 12.32
C ALA A 68 -10.54 -1.76 13.69
N ALA A 69 -10.22 -2.91 14.27
CA ALA A 69 -9.42 -2.98 15.49
C ALA A 69 -7.99 -2.48 15.25
N PRO A 70 -7.30 -1.93 16.27
CA PRO A 70 -5.93 -1.40 16.13
C PRO A 70 -4.93 -2.39 15.54
N SER A 71 -5.08 -3.70 15.81
CA SER A 71 -4.22 -4.75 15.26
C SER A 71 -4.24 -4.82 13.73
N ARG A 72 -5.35 -4.44 13.09
CA ARG A 72 -5.48 -4.38 11.62
C ARG A 72 -4.94 -3.08 11.01
N LEU A 73 -4.56 -2.12 11.86
CA LEU A 73 -4.10 -0.80 11.47
C LEU A 73 -2.61 -0.58 11.79
N TYR A 74 -1.85 -1.66 12.02
CA TYR A 74 -0.40 -1.58 12.26
C TYR A 74 0.33 -0.73 11.22
N TRP A 75 -0.05 -0.89 9.94
CA TRP A 75 0.55 -0.19 8.81
C TRP A 75 -0.04 1.20 8.55
N ALA A 76 -1.02 1.65 9.33
CA ALA A 76 -1.65 2.95 9.11
C ALA A 76 -0.64 4.09 9.26
N GLY A 77 -0.58 4.98 8.27
CA GLY A 77 0.35 6.12 8.25
C GLY A 77 1.83 5.76 8.05
N ARG A 78 2.16 4.47 7.88
CA ARG A 78 3.53 4.01 7.69
C ARG A 78 3.89 3.98 6.19
N PRO A 79 5.15 4.29 5.80
CA PRO A 79 5.60 4.24 4.41
C PRO A 79 5.28 2.92 3.68
N GLY A 80 5.33 1.78 4.39
CA GLY A 80 5.07 0.44 3.86
C GLY A 80 3.60 0.10 3.62
N MET A 81 2.64 0.95 4.03
CA MET A 81 1.21 0.64 3.97
C MET A 81 0.76 0.12 2.60
N TYR A 82 1.05 0.87 1.54
CA TYR A 82 0.61 0.51 0.20
C TYR A 82 1.26 -0.79 -0.28
N LEU A 83 2.56 -1.00 0.00
CA LEU A 83 3.22 -2.22 -0.43
C LEU A 83 2.63 -3.44 0.27
N VAL A 84 2.47 -3.39 1.59
CA VAL A 84 1.93 -4.52 2.36
C VAL A 84 0.49 -4.85 1.92
N GLN A 85 -0.35 -3.84 1.74
CA GLN A 85 -1.73 -4.05 1.29
C GLN A 85 -1.80 -4.59 -0.14
N ALA A 86 -0.94 -4.09 -1.03
CA ALA A 86 -0.84 -4.58 -2.39
C ALA A 86 -0.37 -6.04 -2.44
N LEU A 87 0.61 -6.40 -1.61
CA LEU A 87 1.10 -7.78 -1.50
C LEU A 87 0.00 -8.74 -1.03
N ARG A 88 -0.80 -8.35 -0.03
CA ARG A 88 -1.97 -9.16 0.40
C ARG A 88 -2.96 -9.43 -0.74
N TRP A 89 -3.11 -8.49 -1.67
CA TRP A 89 -3.99 -8.65 -2.83
C TRP A 89 -3.40 -9.59 -3.88
N VAL A 90 -2.12 -9.42 -4.22
CA VAL A 90 -1.48 -10.23 -5.26
C VAL A 90 -1.09 -11.62 -4.80
N GLN A 91 -1.21 -11.93 -3.50
CA GLN A 91 -0.88 -13.25 -2.94
C GLN A 91 -1.47 -14.40 -3.78
N ASP A 92 -2.77 -14.33 -4.08
CA ASP A 92 -3.46 -15.37 -4.85
C ASP A 92 -3.12 -15.34 -6.35
N ALA A 93 -2.64 -14.20 -6.85
CA ALA A 93 -2.25 -14.01 -8.25
C ALA A 93 -0.79 -14.42 -8.55
N MET A 94 0.05 -14.56 -7.52
CA MET A 94 1.45 -15.00 -7.64
C MET A 94 1.59 -16.52 -7.88
N GLN A 95 0.74 -17.08 -8.73
CA GLN A 95 0.80 -18.50 -9.10
C GLN A 95 1.77 -18.77 -10.25
N SER A 96 2.04 -17.77 -11.10
CA SER A 96 3.02 -17.88 -12.19
C SER A 96 4.33 -17.18 -11.86
N GLU A 97 5.41 -17.65 -12.48
CA GLU A 97 6.73 -17.02 -12.41
C GLU A 97 6.71 -15.58 -12.97
N THR A 98 5.90 -15.34 -14.00
CA THR A 98 5.75 -14.02 -14.62
C THR A 98 5.19 -12.98 -13.66
N GLU A 99 4.17 -13.34 -12.87
CA GLU A 99 3.58 -12.44 -11.88
C GLU A 99 4.52 -12.23 -10.68
N ARG A 100 5.22 -13.29 -10.24
CA ARG A 100 6.26 -13.16 -9.20
C ARG A 100 7.37 -12.20 -9.61
N ALA A 101 7.88 -12.33 -10.83
CA ALA A 101 8.90 -11.43 -11.36
C ALA A 101 8.39 -9.98 -11.49
N LYS A 102 7.12 -9.77 -11.80
CA LYS A 102 6.50 -8.43 -11.84
C LYS A 102 6.45 -7.79 -10.44
N VAL A 103 6.08 -8.58 -9.42
CA VAL A 103 6.05 -8.14 -8.02
C VAL A 103 7.47 -7.80 -7.54
N ASP A 104 8.46 -8.67 -7.78
CA ASP A 104 9.86 -8.42 -7.41
C ASP A 104 10.41 -7.13 -8.04
N ARG A 105 10.22 -6.94 -9.35
CA ARG A 105 10.62 -5.69 -10.03
C ARG A 105 9.98 -4.45 -9.40
N THR A 106 8.71 -4.55 -9.00
CA THR A 106 8.00 -3.44 -8.36
C THR A 106 8.57 -3.15 -6.97
N ILE A 107 8.83 -4.19 -6.17
CA ILE A 107 9.47 -4.07 -4.85
C ILE A 107 10.82 -3.37 -5.00
N ARG A 108 11.73 -3.90 -5.84
CA ARG A 108 13.07 -3.34 -6.03
C ARG A 108 13.00 -1.88 -6.47
N LYS A 109 12.15 -1.56 -7.44
CA LYS A 109 11.94 -0.17 -7.90
C LYS A 109 11.51 0.77 -6.77
N LEU A 110 10.62 0.34 -5.89
CA LEU A 110 10.16 1.16 -4.77
C LEU A 110 11.27 1.36 -3.72
N LEU A 111 12.06 0.32 -3.46
CA LEU A 111 13.15 0.38 -2.47
C LEU A 111 14.35 1.19 -2.94
N THR A 112 14.62 1.22 -4.25
CA THR A 112 15.71 2.02 -4.86
C THR A 112 15.30 3.45 -5.19
N ASP A 113 14.04 3.83 -4.98
CA ASP A 113 13.59 5.22 -5.13
C ASP A 113 14.41 6.16 -4.24
N LYS A 114 15.07 7.17 -4.82
CA LYS A 114 15.99 8.05 -4.09
C LYS A 114 15.31 8.82 -2.95
N LYS A 115 14.03 9.16 -3.11
CA LYS A 115 13.31 10.04 -2.18
C LYS A 115 12.65 9.26 -1.05
N ASN A 116 11.91 8.21 -1.39
CA ASN A 116 11.06 7.47 -0.46
C ASN A 116 11.65 6.09 -0.10
N GLY A 117 12.53 5.55 -0.93
CA GLY A 117 13.16 4.24 -0.74
C GLY A 117 13.79 4.07 0.64
N PRO A 118 14.62 5.00 1.15
CA PRO A 118 15.21 4.87 2.48
C PRO A 118 14.19 4.71 3.61
N LYS A 119 13.14 5.54 3.61
CA LYS A 119 12.07 5.48 4.60
C LYS A 119 11.26 4.19 4.47
N LEU A 120 11.04 3.72 3.24
CA LEU A 120 10.32 2.47 2.97
C LEU A 120 11.13 1.26 3.42
N THR A 121 12.41 1.16 3.06
CA THR A 121 13.30 0.07 3.46
C THR A 121 13.33 -0.07 4.98
N GLU A 122 13.56 1.04 5.69
CA GLU A 122 13.62 1.03 7.15
C GLU A 122 12.29 0.64 7.80
N ASP A 123 11.19 1.18 7.28
CA ASP A 123 9.85 0.87 7.79
C ASP A 123 9.49 -0.62 7.61
N LEU A 124 9.84 -1.22 6.47
CA LEU A 124 9.65 -2.65 6.21
C LEU A 124 10.54 -3.51 7.09
N ARG A 125 11.79 -3.08 7.35
CA ARG A 125 12.72 -3.76 8.25
C ARG A 125 12.19 -3.81 9.68
N ILE A 126 11.75 -2.66 10.22
CA ILE A 126 11.12 -2.56 11.55
C ILE A 126 9.83 -3.39 11.59
N GLY A 127 9.03 -3.36 10.52
CA GLY A 127 7.73 -4.02 10.45
C GLY A 127 7.73 -5.48 9.99
N LEU A 128 8.89 -6.09 9.76
CA LEU A 128 8.99 -7.41 9.13
C LEU A 128 8.20 -8.48 9.89
N SER A 129 8.34 -8.52 11.21
CA SER A 129 7.66 -9.51 12.08
C SER A 129 6.15 -9.33 12.17
N ALA A 130 5.61 -8.16 11.78
CA ALA A 130 4.16 -7.90 11.75
C ALA A 130 3.48 -8.44 10.48
N MET A 131 4.24 -9.02 9.56
CA MET A 131 3.75 -9.57 8.29
C MET A 131 3.65 -11.10 8.34
N PRO A 132 2.76 -11.73 7.55
CA PRO A 132 2.76 -13.19 7.37
C PRO A 132 4.11 -13.71 6.85
N ILE A 133 4.48 -14.94 7.21
CA ILE A 133 5.79 -15.54 6.88
C ILE A 133 6.11 -15.45 5.38
N TRP A 134 5.15 -15.79 4.51
CA TRP A 134 5.36 -15.72 3.04
C TRP A 134 5.75 -14.32 2.56
N MET A 135 5.25 -13.26 3.21
CA MET A 135 5.55 -11.87 2.84
C MET A 135 6.93 -11.48 3.35
N GLN A 136 7.34 -12.02 4.49
CA GLN A 136 8.70 -11.84 5.01
C GLN A 136 9.72 -12.47 4.07
N GLU A 137 9.44 -13.66 3.54
CA GLU A 137 10.32 -14.38 2.62
C GLU A 137 10.62 -13.58 1.36
N ILE A 138 9.59 -12.98 0.73
CA ILE A 138 9.76 -12.18 -0.49
C ILE A 138 10.40 -10.81 -0.24
N LEU A 139 10.28 -10.26 0.97
CA LEU A 139 10.81 -8.94 1.30
C LEU A 139 12.21 -8.99 1.90
N ARG A 140 12.64 -10.13 2.45
CA ARG A 140 13.90 -10.23 3.19
C ARG A 140 15.11 -9.87 2.32
N GLU A 141 15.28 -10.52 1.17
CA GLU A 141 16.42 -10.20 0.28
C GLU A 141 16.35 -8.76 -0.24
N PRO A 142 15.24 -8.26 -0.83
CA PRO A 142 15.22 -6.91 -1.37
C PRO A 142 15.44 -5.81 -0.32
N VAL A 143 14.94 -6.00 0.91
CA VAL A 143 15.12 -5.03 2.00
C VAL A 143 16.56 -5.02 2.51
N MET A 144 17.22 -6.19 2.59
CA MET A 144 18.64 -6.26 2.99
C MET A 144 19.56 -5.69 1.91
N SER A 145 19.35 -6.05 0.63
CA SER A 145 20.15 -5.57 -0.50
C SER A 145 20.06 -4.05 -0.66
N ALA A 146 18.86 -3.47 -0.51
CA ALA A 146 18.68 -2.01 -0.56
C ALA A 146 19.29 -1.25 0.64
N GLY A 147 19.58 -1.94 1.75
CA GLY A 147 20.34 -1.40 2.88
C GLY A 147 21.85 -1.44 2.63
N ALA A 148 22.36 -2.56 2.12
CA ALA A 148 23.79 -2.79 1.91
C ALA A 148 24.41 -1.86 0.84
N GLU A 149 23.70 -1.56 -0.25
CA GLU A 149 24.15 -0.59 -1.27
C GLU A 149 24.32 0.85 -0.75
N ARG A 150 23.90 1.13 0.49
CA ARG A 150 23.98 2.46 1.11
C ARG A 150 25.09 2.60 2.15
N ASP A 151 25.62 1.47 2.63
CA ASP A 151 26.71 1.43 3.62
C ASP A 151 28.11 1.33 2.97
N THR A 152 28.15 1.21 1.63
CA THR A 152 29.36 1.21 0.78
C THR A 152 29.49 2.50 -0.01
#